data_AF-A0A812RPG2-F1
#
_entry.id   AF-A0A812RPG2-F1
#
_cell.length_a   1.000
_cell.length_b   1.000
_cell.length_c   1.000
_cell.angle_alpha   90.00
_cell.angle_beta   90.00
_cell.angle_gamma   90.00
#
_symmetry.space_group_name_H-M   'P 1'
#
loop_
_entity.id
_entity.type
_entity.pdbx_description
1 polymer ?
#
loop_
_entity_poly.entity_id
_entity_poly.type
_entity_poly.pdbx_seq_one_letter_code
_entity_poly.pdbx_strand_id
1 'polypeptide(L)'
;MEVVLLSSEGLPEGSVLSLKWGDLKRQAPVSQTGQHFRFNDSPAQPLQMKVEVLTPLAPAQMVSINPMQETFEVAFDPQMKVRLQQRPVSELQRPVVDITNAADGKGLPARS
;
A
#
# COMPACT_ATOMS: atom_id res chain seq x y z
N MET A 1 -1.53 5.05 3.60
CA MET A 1 -1.36 5.07 2.13
C MET A 1 -2.27 4.02 1.49
N GLU A 2 -2.68 4.19 0.24
CA GLU A 2 -3.22 3.08 -0.57
C GLU A 2 -2.57 2.97 -1.94
N VAL A 3 -2.48 1.73 -2.42
CA VAL A 3 -2.10 1.39 -3.79
C VAL A 3 -3.31 0.76 -4.48
N VAL A 4 -3.60 1.16 -5.70
CA VAL A 4 -4.75 0.68 -6.48
C VAL A 4 -4.25 -0.02 -7.73
N LEU A 5 -4.76 -1.22 -7.99
CA LEU A 5 -4.51 -1.94 -9.25
C LEU A 5 -5.34 -1.30 -10.36
N LEU A 6 -4.70 -0.62 -11.31
CA LEU A 6 -5.36 0.02 -12.44
C LEU A 6 -5.60 -0.94 -13.60
N SER A 7 -4.63 -1.81 -13.88
CA SER A 7 -4.73 -2.81 -14.93
C SER A 7 -3.69 -3.91 -14.76
N SER A 8 -3.96 -5.06 -15.37
CA SER A 8 -3.03 -6.18 -15.53
C SER A 8 -3.04 -6.62 -17.00
N GLU A 9 -1.88 -6.98 -17.53
CA GLU A 9 -1.71 -7.45 -18.91
C GLU A 9 -0.82 -8.69 -18.93
N GLY A 10 -1.19 -9.69 -19.73
CA GLY A 10 -0.42 -10.92 -19.93
C GLY A 10 -0.33 -11.88 -18.75
N LEU A 11 -0.94 -11.56 -17.59
CA LEU A 11 -0.89 -12.41 -16.41
C LEU A 11 -1.81 -13.64 -16.55
N PRO A 12 -1.34 -14.86 -16.18
CA PRO A 12 -2.16 -16.06 -16.21
C PRO A 12 -3.41 -15.96 -15.32
N GLU A 13 -4.46 -16.66 -15.70
CA GLU A 13 -5.66 -16.79 -14.87
C GLU A 13 -5.32 -17.40 -13.50
N GLY A 14 -5.98 -16.91 -12.45
CA GLY A 14 -5.71 -17.34 -11.08
C GLY A 14 -4.45 -16.72 -10.46
N SER A 15 -3.76 -15.80 -11.16
CA SER A 15 -2.62 -15.10 -10.57
C SER A 15 -3.03 -14.15 -9.44
N VAL A 16 -2.16 -14.02 -8.44
CA VAL A 16 -2.36 -13.16 -7.27
C VAL A 16 -1.27 -12.10 -7.23
N LEU A 17 -1.68 -10.84 -7.16
CA LEU A 17 -0.79 -9.72 -6.88
C LEU A 17 -0.50 -9.66 -5.38
N SER A 18 0.76 -9.53 -5.03
CA SER A 18 1.26 -9.48 -3.67
C SER A 18 2.12 -8.24 -3.49
N LEU A 19 1.66 -7.30 -2.70
CA LEU A 19 2.35 -6.06 -2.38
C LEU A 19 2.89 -6.14 -0.96
N LYS A 20 4.20 -5.93 -0.82
CA LYS A 20 4.87 -5.82 0.49
C LYS A 20 5.49 -4.45 0.66
N TRP A 21 5.17 -3.81 1.78
CA TRP A 21 5.67 -2.50 2.16
C TRP A 21 6.14 -2.56 3.61
N GLY A 22 7.45 -2.48 3.85
CA GLY A 22 8.02 -2.79 5.17
C GLY A 22 7.62 -4.21 5.61
N ASP A 23 6.96 -4.32 6.76
CA ASP A 23 6.46 -5.58 7.32
C ASP A 23 5.02 -5.92 6.89
N LEU A 24 4.32 -4.97 6.26
CA LEU A 24 2.94 -5.17 5.81
C LEU A 24 2.91 -5.88 4.46
N LYS A 25 2.16 -6.98 4.39
CA LYS A 25 1.85 -7.70 3.14
C LYS A 25 0.36 -7.63 2.85
N ARG A 26 0.01 -7.38 1.60
CA ARG A 26 -1.37 -7.37 1.08
C ARG A 26 -1.42 -8.15 -0.22
N GLN A 27 -2.48 -8.94 -0.42
CA GLN A 27 -2.62 -9.79 -1.60
C GLN A 27 -4.05 -9.75 -2.13
N ALA A 28 -4.20 -9.83 -3.44
CA ALA A 28 -5.50 -9.96 -4.10
C ALA A 28 -5.34 -10.55 -5.52
N PRO A 29 -6.40 -11.14 -6.10
CA PRO A 29 -6.39 -11.60 -7.47
C PRO A 29 -6.07 -10.47 -8.47
N VAL A 30 -5.26 -10.75 -9.48
CA VAL A 30 -4.90 -9.76 -10.53
C VAL A 30 -6.07 -9.41 -11.44
N SER A 31 -7.12 -10.23 -11.43
CA SER A 31 -8.38 -10.03 -12.15
C SER A 31 -9.26 -8.95 -11.52
N GLN A 32 -9.00 -8.58 -10.26
CA GLN A 32 -9.78 -7.60 -9.53
C GLN A 32 -9.23 -6.17 -9.74
N THR A 33 -9.37 -5.66 -10.95
CA THR A 33 -9.05 -4.27 -11.26
C THR A 33 -9.83 -3.31 -10.35
N GLY A 34 -9.16 -2.24 -9.90
CA GLY A 34 -9.68 -1.31 -8.89
C GLY A 34 -9.48 -1.79 -7.45
N GLN A 35 -8.86 -2.95 -7.21
CA GLN A 35 -8.56 -3.39 -5.85
C GLN A 35 -7.67 -2.39 -5.11
N HIS A 36 -8.10 -2.03 -3.90
CA HIS A 36 -7.39 -1.14 -3.00
C HIS A 36 -6.53 -1.94 -2.02
N PHE A 37 -5.23 -1.65 -2.00
CA PHE A 37 -4.28 -2.20 -1.05
C PHE A 37 -3.91 -1.11 -0.05
N ARG A 38 -4.51 -1.17 1.15
CA ARG A 38 -4.32 -0.16 2.20
C ARG A 38 -3.17 -0.53 3.13
N PHE A 39 -2.29 0.43 3.35
CA PHE A 39 -1.14 0.37 4.24
C PHE A 39 -1.27 1.47 5.30
N ASN A 40 -1.08 1.11 6.57
CA ASN A 40 -1.28 2.02 7.70
C ASN A 40 -0.10 2.99 7.90
N ASP A 41 0.98 2.84 7.12
CA ASP A 41 2.17 3.65 7.27
C ASP A 41 2.06 5.00 6.57
N SER A 42 2.62 6.00 7.26
CA SER A 42 2.76 7.38 6.82
C SER A 42 3.92 7.49 5.81
N PRO A 43 3.82 8.33 4.76
CA PRO A 43 4.87 8.54 3.75
C PRO A 43 6.18 9.16 4.30
N ALA A 44 6.37 9.23 5.62
CA ALA A 44 7.52 9.85 6.27
C ALA A 44 8.86 9.11 6.07
N GLN A 45 8.84 7.86 5.58
CA GLN A 45 10.05 7.15 5.16
C GLN A 45 9.80 6.42 3.83
N PRO A 46 10.65 6.60 2.81
CA PRO A 46 10.56 5.87 1.55
C PRO A 46 11.02 4.42 1.76
N LEU A 47 10.15 3.61 2.35
CA LEU A 47 10.37 2.17 2.45
C LEU A 47 10.24 1.58 1.04
N GLN A 48 11.16 0.69 0.67
CA GLN A 48 11.07 -0.03 -0.60
C GLN A 48 9.79 -0.86 -0.65
N MET A 49 9.03 -0.71 -1.73
CA MET A 49 7.88 -1.56 -2.00
C MET A 49 8.33 -2.75 -2.85
N LYS A 50 7.96 -3.96 -2.44
CA LYS A 50 8.12 -5.17 -3.24
C LYS A 50 6.80 -5.54 -3.85
N VAL A 51 6.79 -5.73 -5.16
CA VAL A 51 5.64 -6.17 -5.93
C VAL A 51 5.95 -7.57 -6.42
N GLU A 52 5.09 -8.51 -6.08
CA GLU A 52 5.20 -9.92 -6.44
C GLU A 52 3.96 -10.36 -7.19
N VAL A 53 4.11 -11.16 -8.24
CA VAL A 53 3.02 -11.92 -8.84
C VAL A 53 3.22 -13.40 -8.52
N LEU A 54 2.23 -13.99 -7.86
CA LEU A 54 2.15 -15.42 -7.61
C LEU A 54 1.31 -16.04 -8.72
N THR A 55 1.90 -16.96 -9.48
CA THR A 55 1.17 -17.69 -10.53
C THR A 55 0.93 -19.14 -10.08
N PRO A 56 -0.18 -19.78 -10.48
CA PRO A 56 -0.48 -21.16 -10.05
C PRO A 56 0.54 -22.22 -10.49
N LEU A 57 1.31 -21.96 -11.55
CA LEU A 57 2.17 -22.97 -12.21
C LEU A 57 3.62 -22.48 -12.47
N ALA A 58 3.99 -21.30 -11.98
CA ALA A 58 5.35 -20.79 -12.13
C ALA A 58 5.83 -20.06 -10.86
N PRO A 59 7.16 -19.93 -10.67
CA PRO A 59 7.72 -19.21 -9.55
C PRO A 59 7.19 -17.79 -9.43
N ALA A 60 7.12 -17.29 -8.20
CA ALA A 60 6.78 -15.91 -7.94
C ALA A 60 7.79 -14.97 -8.62
N GLN A 61 7.31 -13.98 -9.35
CA GLN A 61 8.16 -12.94 -9.92
C GLN A 61 8.10 -11.72 -9.04
N MET A 62 9.26 -11.17 -8.66
CA MET A 62 9.39 -10.07 -7.71
C MET A 62 10.14 -8.89 -8.32
N VAL A 63 9.58 -7.71 -8.17
CA VAL A 63 10.21 -6.44 -8.52
C VAL A 63 10.20 -5.52 -7.31
N SER A 64 11.36 -4.97 -6.96
CA SER A 64 11.46 -3.93 -5.94
C SER A 64 11.43 -2.57 -6.61
N ILE A 65 10.55 -1.68 -6.16
CA ILE A 65 10.43 -0.34 -6.73
C ILE A 65 10.60 0.72 -5.64
N ASN A 66 11.08 1.89 -6.06
CA ASN A 66 11.04 3.09 -5.23
C ASN A 66 9.74 3.85 -5.54
N PRO A 67 8.76 3.86 -4.62
CA PRO A 67 7.42 4.33 -4.90
C PRO A 67 7.28 5.86 -4.77
N MET A 68 8.18 6.61 -5.42
CA MET A 68 8.14 8.08 -5.46
C MET A 68 7.22 8.62 -6.56
N GLN A 69 6.74 7.76 -7.45
CA GLN A 69 5.80 8.13 -8.51
C GLN A 69 4.38 7.77 -8.10
N GLU A 70 3.42 8.65 -8.39
CA GLU A 70 2.00 8.40 -8.11
C GLU A 70 1.42 7.25 -8.94
N THR A 71 1.91 7.06 -10.17
CA THR A 71 1.51 5.95 -11.04
C THR A 71 2.75 5.32 -11.61
N PHE A 72 2.82 4.00 -11.55
CA PHE A 72 3.97 3.24 -12.04
C PHE A 72 3.53 1.91 -12.65
N GLU A 73 4.36 1.41 -13.55
CA GLU A 73 4.21 0.11 -14.18
C GLU A 73 5.25 -0.85 -13.64
N VAL A 74 4.83 -2.06 -13.32
CA VAL A 74 5.72 -3.15 -12.93
C VAL A 74 5.64 -4.21 -14.00
N ALA A 75 6.68 -4.29 -14.81
CA ALA A 75 6.87 -5.35 -15.79
C ALA A 75 7.60 -6.53 -15.12
N PHE A 76 7.02 -7.71 -15.22
CA PHE A 76 7.59 -8.96 -14.74
C PHE A 76 8.36 -9.66 -15.88
N ASP A 77 7.85 -9.55 -17.11
CA ASP A 77 8.53 -9.93 -18.34
C ASP A 77 8.04 -9.03 -19.51
N PRO A 78 8.45 -9.25 -20.78
CA PRO A 78 8.03 -8.42 -21.91
C PRO A 78 6.51 -8.41 -22.21
N GLN A 79 5.76 -9.39 -21.71
CA GLN A 79 4.32 -9.55 -21.96
C GLN A 79 3.49 -9.36 -20.69
N MET A 80 4.09 -9.50 -19.51
CA MET A 80 3.45 -9.49 -18.20
C MET A 80 3.74 -8.20 -17.45
N LYS A 81 2.69 -7.41 -17.20
CA LYS A 81 2.80 -6.15 -16.46
C LYS A 81 1.56 -5.82 -15.68
N VAL A 82 1.74 -5.03 -14.62
CA VAL A 82 0.64 -4.40 -13.88
C VAL A 82 0.87 -2.90 -13.80
N ARG A 83 -0.22 -2.15 -13.85
CA ARG A 83 -0.20 -0.71 -13.62
C ARG A 83 -0.83 -0.41 -12.28
N LEU A 84 -0.11 0.34 -11.46
CA LEU A 84 -0.48 0.64 -10.07
C LEU A 84 -0.51 2.14 -9.86
N GLN A 85 -1.45 2.60 -9.04
CA GLN A 85 -1.53 3.98 -8.59
C GLN A 85 -1.38 4.04 -7.07
N GLN A 86 -0.43 4.82 -6.60
CA GLN A 86 -0.30 5.19 -5.20
C GLN A 86 -1.03 6.50 -4.92
N ARG A 87 -1.77 6.54 -3.81
CA ARG A 87 -2.37 7.77 -3.32
C ARG A 87 -2.39 7.84 -1.78
N PRO A 88 -2.29 9.05 -1.19
CA PRO A 88 -2.48 9.23 0.23
C PRO A 88 -3.94 8.91 0.61
N VAL A 89 -4.14 8.27 1.76
CA VAL A 89 -5.47 8.05 2.34
C VAL A 89 -5.58 8.93 3.56
N SER A 90 -6.28 10.05 3.43
CA SER A 90 -6.45 11.02 4.51
C SER A 90 -7.20 10.45 5.72
N GLU A 91 -8.08 9.46 5.52
CA GLU A 91 -8.87 8.81 6.58
C GLU A 91 -8.05 7.86 7.49
N LEU A 92 -6.88 7.41 7.04
CA LEU A 92 -6.00 6.52 7.82
C LEU A 92 -4.85 7.27 8.49
N GLN A 93 -4.72 8.57 8.24
CA GLN A 93 -3.82 9.43 9.01
C GLN A 93 -4.47 9.61 10.38
N ARG A 94 -3.96 8.92 11.40
CA ARG A 94 -4.31 9.26 12.78
C ARG A 94 -4.07 10.77 12.93
N PRO A 95 -5.03 11.54 13.46
CA PRO A 95 -4.76 12.92 13.76
C PRO A 95 -3.55 12.94 14.69
N VAL A 96 -2.51 13.68 14.29
CA VAL A 96 -1.42 14.03 15.20
C VAL A 96 -2.11 14.78 16.34
N VAL A 97 -2.24 14.13 17.49
CA VAL A 97 -2.74 14.81 18.68
C VAL A 97 -1.64 15.78 19.08
N ASP A 98 -1.83 17.07 18.80
CA ASP A 98 -1.03 18.14 19.37
C ASP A 98 -1.21 18.10 20.90
N ILE A 99 -0.25 17.49 21.59
CA ILE A 99 -0.24 17.37 23.06
C ILE A 99 -0.06 18.77 23.71
N THR A 100 0.31 19.79 22.93
CA THR A 100 0.58 21.14 23.43
C THR A 100 -0.68 21.90 23.90
N ASN A 101 -1.88 21.48 23.48
CA ASN A 101 -3.15 22.14 23.86
C ASN A 101 -4.03 21.33 24.84
N ALA A 102 -3.58 20.15 25.30
CA ALA A 102 -4.38 19.29 26.19
C ALA A 102 -4.29 19.65 27.68
N ALA A 103 -3.62 20.76 28.05
CA ALA A 103 -3.40 21.13 29.45
C ALA A 103 -4.49 22.04 30.07
N ASP A 104 -5.33 22.70 29.27
CA ASP A 104 -6.30 23.69 29.79
C ASP A 104 -7.71 23.15 30.08
N GLY A 105 -7.89 21.82 30.07
CA GLY A 105 -9.21 21.19 30.06
C GLY A 105 -9.59 20.29 31.24
N LYS A 106 -8.82 20.26 32.35
CA LYS A 106 -9.21 19.49 33.54
C LYS A 106 -9.22 20.34 34.80
N GLY A 107 -10.38 20.96 35.04
CA GLY A 107 -10.81 21.33 36.38
C GLY A 107 -10.83 20.11 37.27
N LEU A 108 -9.88 20.03 38.20
CA LEU A 108 -9.88 19.10 39.32
C LEU A 108 -10.71 19.73 40.44
N PRO A 109 -11.73 19.07 41.01
CA PRO A 109 -12.35 19.57 42.23
C PRO A 109 -11.37 19.44 43.39
N ALA A 110 -11.18 20.54 44.12
CA ALA A 110 -10.42 20.57 45.36
C ALA A 110 -11.00 19.55 46.35
N ARG A 111 -10.16 18.62 46.83
CA ARG A 111 -10.51 17.79 47.98
C ARG A 111 -10.42 18.64 49.25
N SER A 112 -11.47 18.53 50.05
CA SER A 112 -11.68 19.12 51.38
C SER A 112 -10.62 18.68 52.38
#